data_AF-A0A8T8C5W1-F1
#
_entry.id   AF-A0A8T8C5W1-F1
#
_cell.length_a   1.000
_cell.length_b   1.000
_cell.length_c   1.000
_cell.angle_alpha   90.00
_cell.angle_beta   90.00
_cell.angle_gamma   90.00
#
_symmetry.space_group_name_H-M   'P 1'
#
loop_
_entity.id
_entity.type
_entity.pdbx_description
1 polymer ?
#
loop_
_entity_poly.entity_id
_entity_poly.type
_entity_poly.pdbx_seq_one_letter_code
_entity_poly.pdbx_strand_id
1 'polypeptide(L)'
;MNIYLLLERTDSLLEQLYRRLPDPAPTLLFDKTELAAYRDKSPVLLDASVQHPLLNIVIEHPDAWPGLIIESASPVEVVLAHLRHILFVRFEGVRRGVLRYSHPVTASYLFSADTAQSSAQWLGPMSRLRWYGGTWADVAQGNQHWMSIDNPHAPHWVPPQPPMTLALSQRQEDALRRQIKEFPQ
;
A
#
# COMPACT_ATOMS: atom_id res chain seq x y z
N MET A 1 -14.97 -6.32 11.17
CA MET A 1 -13.98 -6.24 10.08
C MET A 1 -13.72 -4.78 9.85
N ASN A 2 -12.46 -4.36 9.91
CA ASN A 2 -12.08 -2.95 9.78
C ASN A 2 -11.63 -2.68 8.34
N ILE A 3 -11.90 -1.47 7.86
CA ILE A 3 -11.46 -0.99 6.56
C ILE A 3 -10.55 0.20 6.77
N TYR A 4 -9.34 0.13 6.23
CA TYR A 4 -8.38 1.22 6.25
C TYR A 4 -8.08 1.69 4.82
N LEU A 5 -7.80 2.97 4.68
CA LEU A 5 -7.38 3.57 3.42
C LEU A 5 -5.94 4.06 3.58
N LEU A 6 -5.04 3.55 2.74
CA LEU A 6 -3.67 4.03 2.63
C LEU A 6 -3.52 4.83 1.34
N LEU A 7 -3.62 6.15 1.44
CA LEU A 7 -3.67 7.05 0.32
C LEU A 7 -2.28 7.62 -0.01
N GLU A 8 -1.97 7.69 -1.31
CA GLU A 8 -0.76 8.33 -1.80
C GLU A 8 -0.78 9.82 -1.52
N ARG A 9 0.39 10.34 -1.13
CA ARG A 9 0.56 11.76 -0.85
C ARG A 9 0.57 12.58 -2.14
N THR A 10 -0.55 13.18 -2.47
CA THR A 10 -0.64 14.24 -3.50
C THR A 10 -0.60 15.62 -2.84
N ASP A 11 -0.32 16.66 -3.63
CA ASP A 11 -0.24 18.04 -3.13
C ASP A 11 -1.56 18.54 -2.52
N SER A 12 -2.69 17.98 -2.95
CA SER A 12 -4.02 18.39 -2.49
C SER A 12 -4.67 17.42 -1.49
N LEU A 13 -4.06 16.26 -1.21
CA LEU A 13 -4.72 15.19 -0.44
C LEU A 13 -5.22 15.67 0.94
N LEU A 14 -4.36 16.31 1.75
CA LEU A 14 -4.78 16.73 3.09
C LEU A 14 -5.88 17.78 3.05
N GLU A 15 -5.76 18.75 2.14
CA GLU A 15 -6.78 19.78 1.95
C GLU A 15 -8.12 19.15 1.59
N GLN A 16 -8.12 18.18 0.67
CA GLN A 16 -9.34 17.45 0.29
C GLN A 16 -9.93 16.67 1.48
N LEU A 17 -9.10 16.03 2.31
CA LEU A 17 -9.56 15.30 3.50
C LEU A 17 -10.23 16.25 4.50
N TYR A 18 -9.58 17.35 4.88
CA TYR A 18 -10.11 18.31 5.85
C TYR A 18 -11.35 19.07 5.35
N ARG A 19 -11.53 19.22 4.03
CA ARG A 19 -12.77 19.78 3.46
C ARG A 19 -13.95 18.84 3.51
N ARG A 20 -13.70 17.53 3.44
CA ARG A 20 -14.75 16.51 3.29
C ARG A 20 -15.12 15.83 4.59
N LEU A 21 -14.20 15.78 5.55
CA LEU A 21 -14.35 15.07 6.80
C LEU A 21 -14.24 16.05 7.97
N PRO A 22 -15.13 15.96 8.97
CA PRO A 22 -15.13 16.86 10.12
C PRO A 22 -13.88 16.70 11.00
N ASP A 23 -13.39 15.47 11.16
CA ASP A 23 -12.15 15.14 11.85
C ASP A 23 -11.49 13.91 11.19
N PRO A 24 -10.65 14.11 10.15
CA PRO A 24 -10.06 12.99 9.43
C PRO A 24 -9.03 12.21 10.25
N ALA A 25 -8.43 12.80 11.29
CA ALA A 25 -7.36 12.19 12.11
C ALA A 25 -6.29 11.38 11.31
N PRO A 26 -5.68 11.95 10.25
CA PRO A 26 -4.79 11.22 9.35
C PRO A 26 -3.50 10.78 10.06
N THR A 27 -3.13 9.50 9.90
CA THR A 27 -1.84 8.98 10.39
C THR A 27 -0.84 8.89 9.25
N LEU A 28 0.33 9.51 9.40
CA LEU A 28 1.38 9.46 8.39
C LEU A 28 2.18 8.15 8.52
N LEU A 29 2.28 7.42 7.41
CA LEU A 29 2.97 6.14 7.36
C LEU A 29 4.44 6.26 7.77
N PHE A 30 5.15 7.30 7.32
CA PHE A 30 6.58 7.46 7.57
C PHE A 30 6.91 7.90 9.01
N ASP A 31 5.93 8.37 9.79
CA ASP A 31 6.16 8.71 11.19
C ASP A 31 6.71 7.48 11.94
N LYS A 32 7.68 7.68 12.84
CA LYS A 32 8.36 6.61 13.59
C LYS A 32 9.10 5.57 12.70
N THR A 33 9.51 5.98 11.49
CA THR A 33 10.38 5.18 10.61
C THR A 33 11.64 5.97 10.26
N GLU A 34 12.61 5.33 9.59
CA GLU A 34 13.79 6.00 9.03
C GLU A 34 13.43 7.07 7.98
N LEU A 35 12.19 7.09 7.49
CA LEU A 35 11.68 8.06 6.51
C LEU A 35 10.98 9.26 7.13
N ALA A 36 11.03 9.42 8.46
CA ALA A 36 10.34 10.51 9.15
C ALA A 36 10.73 11.92 8.65
N ALA A 37 11.94 12.09 8.12
CA ALA A 37 12.39 13.35 7.50
C ALA A 37 11.62 13.71 6.20
N TYR A 38 11.02 12.73 5.52
CA TYR A 38 10.25 12.89 4.28
C TYR A 38 8.73 12.90 4.54
N ARG A 39 8.33 13.46 5.69
CA ARG A 39 6.94 13.51 6.18
C ARG A 39 5.97 14.10 5.15
N ASP A 40 6.42 15.10 4.39
CA ASP A 40 5.66 15.79 3.35
C ASP A 40 5.30 14.90 2.16
N LYS A 41 6.04 13.79 1.96
CA LYS A 41 5.80 12.74 0.94
C LYS A 41 5.17 11.47 1.52
N SER A 42 4.88 11.44 2.82
CA SER A 42 4.35 10.25 3.48
C SER A 42 2.94 9.90 3.00
N PRO A 43 2.69 8.65 2.59
CA PRO A 43 1.34 8.13 2.48
C PRO A 43 0.55 8.33 3.77
N VAL A 44 -0.76 8.46 3.63
CA VAL A 44 -1.70 8.77 4.72
C VAL A 44 -2.61 7.59 4.98
N LEU A 45 -2.60 7.08 6.21
CA LEU A 45 -3.50 6.04 6.68
C LEU A 45 -4.71 6.65 7.38
N LEU A 46 -5.90 6.20 7.00
CA LEU A 46 -7.19 6.59 7.58
C LEU A 46 -7.99 5.35 7.95
N ASP A 47 -8.74 5.42 9.06
CA ASP A 47 -9.71 4.40 9.43
C ASP A 47 -11.08 4.71 8.80
N ALA A 48 -11.38 3.99 7.72
CA ALA A 48 -12.62 4.13 6.98
C ALA A 48 -13.79 3.34 7.60
N SER A 49 -13.54 2.54 8.63
CA SER A 49 -14.60 1.87 9.41
C SER A 49 -15.48 2.88 10.15
N VAL A 50 -14.89 4.04 10.49
CA VAL A 50 -15.60 5.17 11.11
C VAL A 50 -16.04 6.20 10.05
N GLN A 51 -15.31 6.29 8.93
CA GLN A 51 -15.46 7.33 7.90
C GLN A 51 -16.06 6.77 6.60
N HIS A 52 -17.24 6.12 6.68
CA HIS A 52 -17.90 5.48 5.53
C HIS A 52 -17.99 6.32 4.24
N PRO A 53 -18.24 7.65 4.28
CA PRO A 53 -18.30 8.45 3.05
C PRO A 53 -16.99 8.48 2.25
N LEU A 54 -15.83 8.38 2.93
CA LEU A 54 -14.54 8.43 2.24
C LEU A 54 -14.30 7.18 1.39
N LEU A 55 -14.67 6.00 1.89
CA LEU A 55 -14.53 4.75 1.14
C LEU A 55 -15.30 4.81 -0.19
N ASN A 56 -16.53 5.30 -0.17
CA ASN A 56 -17.35 5.42 -1.38
C ASN A 56 -16.70 6.40 -2.39
N ILE A 57 -16.18 7.53 -1.92
CA ILE A 57 -15.49 8.51 -2.77
C ILE A 57 -14.25 7.89 -3.43
N VAL A 58 -13.46 7.10 -2.69
CA VAL A 58 -12.29 6.40 -3.25
C VAL A 58 -12.71 5.37 -4.30
N ILE A 59 -13.83 4.67 -4.07
CA ILE A 59 -14.35 3.68 -5.02
C ILE A 59 -14.88 4.34 -6.31
N GLU A 60 -15.57 5.47 -6.18
CA GLU A 60 -16.20 6.21 -7.29
C GLU A 60 -15.19 7.04 -8.10
N HIS A 61 -14.14 7.54 -7.43
CA HIS A 61 -13.13 8.43 -8.03
C HIS A 61 -11.70 7.97 -7.73
N PRO A 62 -11.32 6.73 -8.11
CA PRO A 62 -10.04 6.14 -7.71
C PRO A 62 -8.81 6.93 -8.19
N ASP A 63 -8.88 7.54 -9.38
CA ASP A 63 -7.76 8.33 -9.92
C ASP A 63 -7.50 9.62 -9.12
N ALA A 64 -8.54 10.18 -8.48
CA ALA A 64 -8.40 11.35 -7.60
C ALA A 64 -7.90 10.97 -6.19
N TRP A 65 -8.00 9.69 -5.83
CA TRP A 65 -7.64 9.14 -4.53
C TRP A 65 -6.74 7.90 -4.67
N PRO A 66 -5.58 8.05 -5.34
CA PRO A 66 -4.68 6.92 -5.57
C PRO A 66 -4.22 6.33 -4.24
N GLY A 67 -4.26 5.01 -4.12
CA GLY A 67 -3.86 4.33 -2.89
C GLY A 67 -4.41 2.92 -2.81
N LEU A 68 -4.45 2.41 -1.58
CA LEU A 68 -4.87 1.06 -1.26
C LEU A 68 -6.08 1.07 -0.32
N ILE A 69 -7.02 0.16 -0.56
CA ILE A 69 -8.08 -0.21 0.37
C ILE A 69 -7.66 -1.50 1.06
N ILE A 70 -7.64 -1.48 2.39
CA ILE A 70 -7.15 -2.57 3.23
C ILE A 70 -8.30 -3.07 4.08
N GLU A 71 -8.57 -4.38 4.05
CA GLU A 71 -9.47 -5.04 5.00
C GLU A 71 -8.63 -5.84 5.99
N SER A 72 -8.94 -5.73 7.28
CA SER A 72 -8.28 -6.51 8.33
C SER A 72 -9.18 -6.67 9.55
N ALA A 73 -9.04 -7.80 10.25
CA ALA A 73 -9.62 -7.98 11.58
C ALA A 73 -8.76 -7.37 12.70
N SER A 74 -7.52 -6.97 12.39
CA SER A 74 -6.59 -6.40 13.37
C SER A 74 -6.84 -4.91 13.62
N PRO A 75 -6.50 -4.39 14.82
CA PRO A 75 -6.50 -2.97 15.12
C PRO A 75 -5.55 -2.16 14.20
N VAL A 76 -5.82 -0.85 14.07
CA VAL A 76 -5.08 0.04 13.16
C VAL A 76 -3.59 0.07 13.47
N GLU A 77 -3.20 -0.08 14.73
CA GLU A 77 -1.83 -0.08 15.22
C GLU A 77 -1.05 -1.29 14.72
N VAL A 78 -1.70 -2.45 14.66
CA VAL A 78 -1.10 -3.69 14.15
C VAL A 78 -0.92 -3.59 12.65
N VAL A 79 -1.93 -3.09 11.93
CA VAL A 79 -1.86 -2.85 10.49
C VAL A 79 -0.78 -1.82 10.17
N LEU A 80 -0.76 -0.69 10.86
CA LEU A 80 0.24 0.37 10.68
C LEU A 80 1.66 -0.11 10.97
N ALA A 81 1.87 -0.92 12.01
CA ALA A 81 3.17 -1.51 12.29
C ALA A 81 3.63 -2.41 11.13
N HIS A 82 2.75 -3.24 10.59
CA HIS A 82 3.05 -4.08 9.43
C HIS A 82 3.33 -3.25 8.16
N LEU A 83 2.50 -2.25 7.87
CA LEU A 83 2.70 -1.33 6.75
C LEU A 83 4.07 -0.64 6.83
N ARG A 84 4.48 -0.20 8.02
CA ARG A 84 5.82 0.39 8.25
C ARG A 84 6.94 -0.63 8.10
N HIS A 85 6.70 -1.88 8.50
CA HIS A 85 7.67 -2.96 8.36
C HIS A 85 8.00 -3.24 6.89
N ILE A 86 6.96 -3.36 6.03
CA ILE A 86 7.12 -3.69 4.62
C ILE A 86 7.58 -2.52 3.73
N LEU A 87 7.75 -1.31 4.30
CA LEU A 87 8.41 -0.20 3.60
C LEU A 87 9.86 -0.51 3.27
N PHE A 88 10.54 -1.30 4.09
CA PHE A 88 11.96 -1.60 3.91
C PHE A 88 12.13 -3.01 3.40
N VAL A 89 12.83 -3.13 2.29
CA VAL A 89 13.05 -4.42 1.63
C VAL A 89 14.52 -4.67 1.37
N ARG A 90 14.89 -5.95 1.30
CA ARG A 90 16.14 -6.41 0.74
C ARG A 90 15.96 -6.82 -0.71
N PHE A 91 16.96 -6.52 -1.52
CA PHE A 91 17.01 -6.87 -2.94
C PHE A 91 18.47 -7.06 -3.37
N GLU A 92 18.71 -7.74 -4.50
CA GLU A 92 20.05 -8.12 -4.97
C GLU A 92 20.87 -8.78 -3.85
N GLY A 93 20.23 -9.64 -3.06
CA GLY A 93 20.81 -10.33 -1.91
C GLY A 93 21.02 -9.45 -0.68
N VAL A 94 21.81 -8.38 -0.77
CA VAL A 94 22.28 -7.60 0.41
C VAL A 94 21.88 -6.13 0.40
N ARG A 95 21.36 -5.60 -0.70
CA ARG A 95 20.96 -4.19 -0.77
C ARG A 95 19.66 -3.97 -0.02
N ARG A 96 19.49 -2.76 0.50
CA ARG A 96 18.28 -2.31 1.18
C ARG A 96 17.66 -1.16 0.41
N GLY A 97 16.34 -1.17 0.31
CA GLY A 97 15.57 -0.15 -0.40
C GLY A 97 14.27 0.20 0.31
N VAL A 98 13.65 1.28 -0.16
CA VAL A 98 12.31 1.69 0.24
C VAL A 98 11.33 1.27 -0.83
N LEU A 99 10.29 0.54 -0.46
CA LEU A 99 9.24 0.09 -1.33
C LEU A 99 8.03 1.02 -1.24
N ARG A 100 7.74 1.75 -2.32
CA ARG A 100 6.54 2.61 -2.43
C ARG A 100 5.30 1.80 -2.83
N TYR A 101 4.99 0.74 -2.08
CA TYR A 101 3.90 -0.19 -2.38
C TYR A 101 2.50 0.46 -2.32
N SER A 102 2.37 1.61 -1.66
CA SER A 102 1.11 2.38 -1.61
C SER A 102 0.74 3.02 -2.95
N HIS A 103 1.71 3.19 -3.86
CA HIS A 103 1.45 3.70 -5.19
C HIS A 103 0.80 2.60 -6.05
N PRO A 104 -0.38 2.83 -6.66
CA PRO A 104 -1.13 1.78 -7.36
C PRO A 104 -0.34 1.06 -8.46
N VAL A 105 0.47 1.80 -9.23
CA VAL A 105 1.34 1.16 -10.25
C VAL A 105 2.37 0.24 -9.60
N THR A 106 3.06 0.67 -8.55
CA THR A 106 4.03 -0.18 -7.83
C THR A 106 3.33 -1.41 -7.25
N ALA A 107 2.13 -1.26 -6.69
CA ALA A 107 1.32 -2.38 -6.22
C ALA A 107 1.02 -3.39 -7.35
N SER A 108 0.64 -2.92 -8.54
CA SER A 108 0.40 -3.78 -9.70
C SER A 108 1.64 -4.59 -10.12
N TYR A 109 2.83 -3.99 -10.14
CA TYR A 109 4.05 -4.78 -10.44
C TYR A 109 4.42 -5.73 -9.29
N LEU A 110 4.38 -5.26 -8.04
CA LEU A 110 4.84 -6.02 -6.89
C LEU A 110 3.96 -7.25 -6.61
N PHE A 111 2.65 -7.03 -6.53
CA PHE A 111 1.73 -8.04 -6.03
C PHE A 111 1.21 -8.98 -7.12
N SER A 112 1.38 -8.64 -8.40
CA SER A 112 1.06 -9.53 -9.53
C SER A 112 2.27 -10.34 -10.02
N ALA A 113 3.48 -10.06 -9.53
CA ALA A 113 4.70 -10.76 -9.95
C ALA A 113 4.82 -12.19 -9.43
N ASP A 114 4.09 -12.53 -8.36
CA ASP A 114 4.29 -13.77 -7.62
C ASP A 114 2.99 -14.50 -7.27
N THR A 115 3.13 -15.70 -6.71
CA THR A 115 1.99 -16.51 -6.26
C THR A 115 1.33 -15.92 -5.01
N ALA A 116 0.08 -16.28 -4.78
CA ALA A 116 -0.68 -15.85 -3.60
C ALA A 116 0.04 -16.17 -2.27
N GLN A 117 0.75 -17.31 -2.21
CA GLN A 117 1.48 -17.71 -1.00
C GLN A 117 2.68 -16.80 -0.71
N SER A 118 3.40 -16.37 -1.75
CA SER A 118 4.50 -15.40 -1.61
C SER A 118 3.95 -13.99 -1.32
N SER A 119 2.70 -13.71 -1.69
CA SER A 119 2.01 -12.45 -1.35
C SER A 119 1.62 -12.37 0.14
N ALA A 120 1.43 -13.50 0.81
CA ALA A 120 0.98 -13.55 2.20
C ALA A 120 1.93 -12.83 3.18
N GLN A 121 3.25 -12.89 2.96
CA GLN A 121 4.22 -12.16 3.80
C GLN A 121 4.08 -10.64 3.67
N TRP A 122 3.69 -10.15 2.49
CA TRP A 122 3.47 -8.74 2.23
C TRP A 122 2.13 -8.26 2.79
N LEU A 123 1.12 -9.14 2.77
CA LEU A 123 -0.22 -8.84 3.28
C LEU A 123 -0.27 -8.86 4.81
N GLY A 124 0.49 -9.75 5.47
CA GLY A 124 0.57 -9.83 6.92
C GLY A 124 -0.80 -9.92 7.60
N PRO A 125 -1.19 -8.96 8.45
CA PRO A 125 -2.51 -8.95 9.12
C PRO A 125 -3.67 -8.51 8.19
N MET A 126 -3.38 -8.07 6.96
CA MET A 126 -4.39 -7.62 6.01
C MET A 126 -5.04 -8.85 5.37
N SER A 127 -6.34 -9.03 5.52
CA SER A 127 -7.11 -10.13 4.93
C SER A 127 -7.42 -9.90 3.46
N ARG A 128 -7.50 -8.63 3.04
CA ARG A 128 -7.63 -8.25 1.63
C ARG A 128 -6.94 -6.92 1.38
N LEU A 129 -6.30 -6.82 0.22
CA LEU A 129 -5.76 -5.58 -0.32
C LEU A 129 -6.37 -5.32 -1.69
N ARG A 130 -6.87 -4.10 -1.91
CA ARG A 130 -7.44 -3.64 -3.18
C ARG A 130 -6.82 -2.32 -3.62
N TRP A 131 -6.68 -2.14 -4.93
CA TRP A 131 -6.24 -0.88 -5.52
C TRP A 131 -6.80 -0.76 -6.94
N TYR A 132 -7.01 0.46 -7.40
CA TYR A 132 -7.34 0.73 -8.79
C TYR A 132 -6.07 1.10 -9.53
N GLY A 133 -5.73 0.32 -10.56
CA GLY A 133 -4.48 0.57 -11.28
C GLY A 133 -4.18 -0.49 -12.32
N GLY A 134 -2.90 -0.58 -12.64
CA GLY A 134 -2.32 -1.46 -13.63
C GLY A 134 -0.83 -1.18 -13.76
N THR A 135 -0.14 -1.97 -14.57
CA THR A 135 1.23 -1.68 -14.99
C THR A 135 1.27 -0.41 -15.84
N TRP A 136 2.46 0.14 -16.14
CA TRP A 136 2.55 1.30 -17.04
C TRP A 136 1.97 1.02 -18.43
N ALA A 137 2.07 -0.22 -18.91
CA ALA A 137 1.44 -0.64 -20.15
C ALA A 137 -0.09 -0.55 -20.08
N ASP A 138 -0.69 -0.95 -18.95
CA ASP A 138 -2.13 -0.86 -18.74
C ASP A 138 -2.58 0.60 -18.64
N VAL A 139 -1.83 1.43 -17.89
CA VAL A 139 -2.10 2.87 -17.76
C VAL A 139 -2.05 3.57 -19.11
N ALA A 140 -1.01 3.30 -19.93
CA ALA A 140 -0.87 3.90 -21.26
C ALA A 140 -2.01 3.53 -22.21
N GLN A 141 -2.67 2.38 -22.00
CA GLN A 141 -3.80 1.91 -22.79
C GLN A 141 -5.17 2.28 -22.18
N GLY A 142 -5.19 2.92 -21.00
CA GLY A 142 -6.43 3.18 -20.26
C GLY A 142 -7.10 1.92 -19.68
N ASN A 143 -6.36 0.83 -19.54
CA ASN A 143 -6.85 -0.48 -19.08
C ASN A 143 -6.75 -0.66 -17.55
N GLN A 144 -6.82 0.44 -16.81
CA GLN A 144 -6.82 0.42 -15.35
C GLN A 144 -8.12 -0.18 -14.82
N HIS A 145 -8.01 -1.03 -13.80
CA HIS A 145 -9.16 -1.67 -13.17
C HIS A 145 -8.90 -1.93 -11.69
N TRP A 146 -9.97 -2.28 -10.96
CA TRP A 146 -9.84 -2.70 -9.57
C TRP A 146 -9.18 -4.07 -9.49
N MET A 147 -8.03 -4.11 -8.84
CA MET A 147 -7.30 -5.33 -8.50
C MET A 147 -7.53 -5.66 -7.02
N SER A 148 -7.51 -6.95 -6.70
CA SER A 148 -7.74 -7.45 -5.34
C SER A 148 -6.89 -8.68 -5.08
N ILE A 149 -6.31 -8.75 -3.89
CA ILE A 149 -5.63 -9.95 -3.40
C ILE A 149 -6.15 -10.27 -2.01
N ASP A 150 -6.57 -11.52 -1.84
CA ASP A 150 -6.97 -12.07 -0.56
C ASP A 150 -5.80 -12.76 0.13
N ASN A 151 -5.77 -12.65 1.46
CA ASN A 151 -4.82 -13.31 2.32
C ASN A 151 -5.56 -14.21 3.32
N PRO A 152 -5.72 -15.51 3.02
CA PRO A 152 -6.38 -16.44 3.93
C PRO A 152 -5.59 -16.66 5.23
N HIS A 153 -4.33 -16.24 5.31
CA HIS A 153 -3.47 -16.42 6.48
C HIS A 153 -3.55 -15.26 7.49
N ALA A 154 -4.21 -14.15 7.15
CA ALA A 154 -4.32 -12.97 8.03
C ALA A 154 -4.84 -13.28 9.46
N PRO A 155 -5.85 -14.15 9.68
CA PRO A 155 -6.33 -14.46 11.04
C PRO A 155 -5.31 -15.15 11.94
N HIS A 156 -4.31 -15.81 11.34
CA HIS A 156 -3.26 -16.53 12.05
C HIS A 156 -1.90 -15.82 11.98
N TRP A 157 -1.88 -14.61 11.39
CA TRP A 157 -0.64 -13.87 11.22
C TRP A 157 -0.13 -13.36 12.57
N VAL A 158 1.18 -13.52 12.77
CA VAL A 158 1.91 -12.95 13.89
C VAL A 158 3.11 -12.18 13.35
N PRO A 159 3.47 -11.02 13.93
CA PRO A 159 4.67 -10.30 13.53
C PRO A 159 5.91 -11.19 13.71
N PRO A 160 6.83 -11.24 12.73
CA PRO A 160 8.06 -12.02 12.88
C PRO A 160 8.89 -11.51 14.07
N GLN A 161 9.45 -12.46 14.83
CA GLN A 161 10.33 -12.18 15.97
C GLN A 161 11.65 -12.98 15.80
N PRO A 162 12.81 -12.30 15.67
CA PRO A 162 12.98 -10.85 15.62
C PRO A 162 12.42 -10.24 14.31
N PRO A 163 12.16 -8.91 14.26
CA PRO A 163 11.76 -8.24 13.02
C PRO A 163 12.81 -8.46 11.93
N MET A 164 12.41 -9.03 10.79
CA MET A 164 13.30 -9.29 9.66
C MET A 164 12.90 -8.47 8.44
N THR A 165 13.84 -7.78 7.80
CA THR A 165 13.57 -7.09 6.54
C THR A 165 13.19 -8.10 5.45
N LEU A 166 12.02 -7.92 4.85
CA LEU A 166 11.54 -8.80 3.78
C LEU A 166 12.44 -8.71 2.55
N ALA A 167 12.74 -9.85 1.95
CA ALA A 167 13.46 -9.90 0.68
C ALA A 167 12.46 -9.96 -0.48
N LEU A 168 12.70 -9.16 -1.51
CA LEU A 168 12.02 -9.32 -2.79
C LEU A 168 12.43 -10.67 -3.40
N SER A 169 11.48 -11.37 -4.00
CA SER A 169 11.82 -12.51 -4.86
C SER A 169 12.45 -12.01 -6.15
N GLN A 170 13.13 -12.90 -6.89
CA GLN A 170 13.70 -12.56 -8.20
C GLN A 170 12.62 -12.00 -9.15
N ARG A 171 11.41 -12.56 -9.12
CA ARG A 171 10.30 -12.09 -9.96
C ARG A 171 9.84 -10.69 -9.59
N GLN A 172 9.77 -10.40 -8.29
CA GLN A 172 9.41 -9.06 -7.81
C GLN A 172 10.49 -8.03 -8.15
N GLU A 173 11.77 -8.40 -8.03
CA GLU A 173 12.86 -7.54 -8.48
C GLU A 173 12.77 -7.24 -9.98
N ASP A 174 12.56 -8.27 -10.80
CA ASP A 174 12.46 -8.11 -12.25
C ASP A 174 11.25 -7.25 -12.64
N ALA A 175 10.11 -7.43 -11.97
CA ALA A 175 8.90 -6.63 -12.17
C ALA A 175 9.12 -5.16 -11.80
N LEU A 176 9.76 -4.88 -10.65
CA LEU A 176 10.05 -3.50 -10.23
C LEU A 176 11.13 -2.85 -11.11
N ARG A 177 12.12 -3.60 -11.61
CA ARG A 177 13.07 -3.10 -12.62
C ARG A 177 12.36 -2.72 -13.90
N ARG A 178 11.39 -3.53 -14.33
CA ARG A 178 10.56 -3.23 -15.50
C ARG A 178 9.74 -1.96 -15.28
N GLN A 179 9.11 -1.80 -14.12
CA GLN A 179 8.40 -0.57 -13.75
C GLN A 179 9.28 0.67 -13.91
N ILE A 180 10.54 0.63 -13.44
CA ILE A 180 11.46 1.77 -13.53
C ILE A 180 11.81 2.08 -15.00
N LYS A 181 12.03 1.05 -15.82
CA LYS A 181 12.36 1.21 -17.24
C LYS A 181 11.19 1.77 -18.07
N GLU A 182 9.97 1.42 -17.70
CA GLU A 182 8.74 1.82 -18.39
C GLU A 182 8.20 3.18 -17.89
N PHE A 183 8.78 3.77 -16.84
CA PHE A 183 8.39 5.07 -16.33
C PHE A 183 8.63 6.15 -17.41
N PRO A 184 7.58 6.84 -17.89
CA PRO A 184 7.77 7.97 -18.80
C PRO A 184 8.51 9.09 -18.07
N GLN A 185 9.66 9.55 -18.62
CA GLN A 185 10.35 10.75 -18.13
C GLN A 185 9.67 12.03 -18.62
#